data_AF-A0AAD6VWT4-F1
#
_entry.id   AF-A0AAD6VWT4-F1
#
_cell.length_a   1.000
_cell.length_b   1.000
_cell.length_c   1.000
_cell.angle_alpha   90.00
_cell.angle_beta   90.00
_cell.angle_gamma   90.00
#
_symmetry.space_group_name_H-M   'P 1'
#
loop_
_entity.id
_entity.type
_entity.pdbx_description
1 polymer ?
#
loop_
_entity_poly.entity_id
_entity_poly.type
_entity_poly.pdbx_seq_one_letter_code
_entity_poly.pdbx_strand_id
1 'polypeptide(L)'
;MLLQTKVALLTVTPSTVLVHSSESHPVDGPSVFLGALGSCSRAKNDVGVNCTTPSLSPVYDLSSLPPSAPRLLLSAPPLSTPVFLGIALALSIIFFITFTLVSFRHKMGEKTTAMLDKPIVQSVSAWLGVFGFLVGIVSFLILRMWFGKAADDFNQSIVLEGSAGPQLIAAVGNAFTMVWVAYTFYGVPVVISMAKLNVKASK
;
A
#
# COMPACT_ATOMS: atom_id res chain seq x y z
N MET A 1 13.78 -13.04 6.29
CA MET A 1 12.65 -12.70 5.39
C MET A 1 11.33 -13.15 6.03
N LEU A 2 10.76 -12.35 6.95
CA LEU A 2 9.51 -12.70 7.66
C LEU A 2 8.30 -11.84 7.21
N LEU A 3 8.54 -10.62 6.72
CA LEU A 3 7.45 -9.73 6.27
C LEU A 3 6.94 -10.01 4.86
N GLN A 4 7.79 -10.48 3.94
CA GLN A 4 7.44 -10.63 2.51
C GLN A 4 6.31 -11.63 2.24
N THR A 5 6.12 -12.61 3.13
CA THR A 5 5.02 -13.59 3.06
C THR A 5 3.81 -13.19 3.88
N LYS A 6 3.93 -12.13 4.69
CA LYS A 6 2.88 -11.67 5.63
C LYS A 6 2.25 -10.36 5.21
N VAL A 7 2.89 -9.58 4.34
CA VAL A 7 2.42 -8.26 3.90
C VAL A 7 2.45 -8.19 2.39
N ALA A 8 1.27 -8.15 1.78
CA ALA A 8 1.08 -8.00 0.34
C ALA A 8 -0.19 -7.19 0.06
N LEU A 9 -0.25 -6.56 -1.12
CA LEU A 9 -1.45 -5.88 -1.60
C LEU A 9 -2.43 -6.88 -2.21
N LEU A 10 -1.93 -7.85 -2.97
CA LEU A 10 -2.73 -8.95 -3.49
C LEU A 10 -1.97 -10.25 -3.27
N THR A 11 -2.68 -11.29 -2.85
CA THR A 11 -2.13 -12.63 -2.68
C THR A 11 -2.92 -13.61 -3.51
N VAL A 12 -2.22 -14.42 -4.31
CA VAL A 12 -2.76 -15.61 -4.95
C VAL A 12 -2.28 -16.81 -4.16
N THR A 13 -3.21 -17.64 -3.69
CA THR A 13 -2.92 -18.82 -2.88
C THR A 13 -3.69 -20.03 -3.38
N PRO A 14 -3.17 -21.25 -3.17
CA PRO A 14 -3.90 -22.46 -3.53
C PRO A 14 -5.19 -22.58 -2.72
N SER A 15 -6.31 -22.85 -3.40
CA SER A 15 -7.62 -23.00 -2.78
C SER A 15 -8.60 -23.73 -3.71
N THR A 16 -9.39 -24.64 -3.14
CA THR A 16 -10.47 -25.34 -3.85
C THR A 16 -11.79 -24.59 -3.80
N VAL A 17 -11.91 -23.53 -3.01
CA VAL A 17 -13.20 -22.85 -2.71
C VAL A 17 -13.92 -22.36 -3.97
N LEU A 18 -13.18 -21.97 -5.02
CA LEU A 18 -13.78 -21.49 -6.27
C LEU A 18 -14.24 -22.62 -7.21
N VAL A 19 -13.71 -23.84 -7.04
CA VAL A 19 -13.92 -24.96 -7.97
C VAL A 19 -14.78 -26.07 -7.36
N HIS A 20 -14.71 -26.25 -6.04
CA HIS A 20 -15.48 -27.24 -5.28
C HIS A 20 -16.25 -26.53 -4.16
N SER A 21 -17.58 -26.57 -4.26
CA SER A 21 -18.52 -25.87 -3.38
C SER A 21 -18.67 -26.49 -1.98
N SER A 22 -18.02 -27.62 -1.70
CA SER A 22 -18.40 -28.48 -0.57
C SER A 22 -17.44 -28.48 0.62
N GLU A 23 -16.15 -28.15 0.48
CA GLU A 23 -15.21 -28.13 1.63
C GLU A 23 -13.88 -27.40 1.30
N SER A 24 -13.39 -26.55 2.21
CA SER A 24 -12.08 -25.91 2.09
C SER A 24 -10.99 -26.83 2.65
N HIS A 25 -10.31 -27.59 1.78
CA HIS A 25 -9.14 -28.36 2.19
C HIS A 25 -7.85 -27.54 2.02
N PRO A 26 -6.88 -27.67 2.94
CA PRO A 26 -5.56 -27.08 2.75
C PRO A 26 -4.87 -27.77 1.57
N VAL A 27 -4.77 -27.05 0.45
CA VAL A 27 -4.07 -27.53 -0.76
C VAL A 27 -2.66 -26.95 -0.76
N ASP A 28 -1.66 -27.81 -0.94
CA ASP A 28 -0.30 -27.33 -1.22
C ASP A 28 -0.19 -26.91 -2.68
N GLY A 29 0.44 -25.76 -2.93
CA GLY A 29 0.52 -25.20 -4.26
C GLY A 29 1.20 -23.84 -4.32
N PRO A 30 1.30 -23.27 -5.53
CA PRO A 30 2.03 -22.04 -5.74
C PRO A 30 1.30 -20.87 -5.08
N SER A 31 2.07 -19.98 -4.45
CA SER A 31 1.55 -18.71 -3.96
C SER A 31 2.34 -17.55 -4.55
N VAL A 32 1.62 -16.48 -4.89
CA VAL A 32 2.20 -15.23 -5.38
C VAL A 32 1.72 -14.09 -4.49
N PHE A 33 2.64 -13.22 -4.12
CA PHE A 33 2.43 -12.05 -3.29
C PHE A 33 2.79 -10.82 -4.13
N LEU A 34 1.80 -10.01 -4.48
CA LEU A 34 1.99 -8.79 -5.26
C LEU A 34 2.04 -7.57 -4.35
N GLY A 35 3.03 -6.72 -4.57
CA GLY A 35 3.20 -5.42 -3.92
C GLY A 35 3.27 -4.27 -4.93
N ALA A 36 3.35 -3.05 -4.42
CA ALA A 36 3.38 -1.85 -5.27
C ALA A 36 4.66 -1.73 -6.11
N LEU A 37 5.77 -2.30 -5.63
CA LEU A 37 7.10 -2.17 -6.25
C LEU A 37 7.65 -3.49 -6.80
N GLY A 38 6.92 -4.59 -6.67
CA GLY A 38 7.42 -5.90 -7.07
C GLY A 38 6.52 -7.04 -6.62
N SER A 39 6.96 -8.25 -6.86
CA SER A 39 6.25 -9.47 -6.48
C SER A 39 7.20 -10.47 -5.83
N CYS A 40 6.63 -11.34 -5.02
CA CYS A 40 7.30 -12.51 -4.48
C CYS A 40 6.47 -13.75 -4.83
N SER A 41 7.13 -14.85 -5.17
CA SER A 41 6.48 -16.10 -5.57
C SER A 41 7.11 -17.29 -4.84
N ARG A 42 6.31 -18.33 -4.61
CA ARG A 42 6.77 -19.62 -4.08
C ARG A 42 6.01 -20.73 -4.79
N ALA A 43 6.69 -21.81 -5.15
CA ALA A 43 6.05 -22.93 -5.86
C ALA A 43 5.27 -23.87 -4.94
N LYS A 44 5.68 -23.98 -3.66
CA LYS A 44 5.07 -24.81 -2.61
C LYS A 44 5.15 -24.11 -1.26
N ASN A 45 4.37 -24.58 -0.28
CA ASN A 45 4.35 -23.97 1.05
C ASN A 45 5.69 -24.06 1.81
N ASP A 46 6.44 -25.15 1.62
CA ASP A 46 7.69 -25.43 2.33
C ASP A 46 8.94 -24.84 1.65
N VAL A 47 8.79 -24.26 0.45
CA VAL A 47 9.90 -23.71 -0.32
C VAL A 47 10.07 -22.23 -0.01
N GLY A 48 11.33 -21.77 0.00
CA GLY A 48 11.67 -20.37 0.14
C GLY A 48 11.00 -19.49 -0.93
N VAL A 49 10.81 -18.22 -0.59
CA VAL A 49 10.12 -17.26 -1.46
C VAL A 49 11.14 -16.55 -2.34
N ASN A 50 10.88 -16.50 -3.65
CA ASN A 50 11.68 -15.77 -4.62
C ASN A 50 11.04 -14.41 -4.91
N CYS A 51 11.78 -13.31 -4.77
CA CYS A 51 11.24 -11.97 -4.92
C CYS A 51 11.94 -11.22 -6.06
N THR A 52 11.17 -10.47 -6.84
CA THR A 52 11.70 -9.58 -7.86
C THR A 52 12.38 -8.37 -7.21
N THR A 53 13.33 -7.76 -7.93
CA THR A 53 13.92 -6.50 -7.49
C THR A 53 12.86 -5.39 -7.48
N PRO A 54 12.86 -4.50 -6.47
CA PRO A 54 11.92 -3.38 -6.41
C PRO A 54 12.10 -2.42 -7.60
N SER A 55 11.00 -2.06 -8.25
CA SER A 55 10.97 -1.11 -9.37
C SER A 55 9.68 -0.26 -9.36
N LEU A 56 9.75 0.94 -9.93
CA LEU A 56 8.56 1.79 -10.18
C LEU A 56 7.69 1.25 -11.33
N SER A 57 8.29 0.42 -12.20
CA SER A 57 7.61 -0.34 -13.25
C SER A 57 7.83 -1.83 -12.99
N PRO A 58 7.18 -2.40 -11.94
CA PRO A 58 7.43 -3.78 -11.57
C PRO A 58 6.93 -4.74 -12.65
N VAL A 59 7.77 -5.68 -13.05
CA VAL A 59 7.35 -6.85 -13.82
C VAL A 59 7.14 -7.98 -12.82
N TYR A 60 5.89 -8.39 -12.66
CA TYR A 60 5.55 -9.45 -11.71
C TYR A 60 5.97 -10.82 -12.23
N ASP A 61 6.64 -11.59 -11.39
CA ASP A 61 7.01 -12.97 -11.70
C ASP A 61 5.86 -13.92 -11.35
N LEU A 62 5.15 -14.35 -12.39
CA LEU A 62 4.04 -15.28 -12.32
C LEU A 62 4.42 -16.70 -12.80
N SER A 63 5.71 -16.98 -12.94
CA SER A 63 6.22 -18.27 -13.46
C SER A 63 5.81 -19.47 -12.60
N SER A 64 5.63 -19.25 -11.30
CA SER A 64 5.18 -20.28 -10.35
C SER A 64 3.71 -20.69 -10.53
N LEU A 65 2.88 -19.86 -11.16
CA LEU A 65 1.47 -20.18 -11.38
C LEU A 65 1.31 -21.19 -12.52
N PRO A 66 0.30 -22.08 -12.49
CA PRO A 66 0.01 -22.97 -13.60
C PRO A 66 -0.29 -22.18 -14.90
N PRO A 67 -0.07 -22.78 -16.08
CA PRO A 67 -0.32 -22.12 -17.37
C PRO A 67 -1.80 -21.81 -17.60
N SER A 68 -2.72 -22.50 -16.91
CA SER A 68 -4.15 -22.23 -16.91
C SER A 68 -4.55 -21.03 -16.03
N ALA A 69 -3.64 -20.44 -15.26
CA ALA A 69 -3.98 -19.27 -14.46
C ALA A 69 -4.14 -18.02 -15.34
N PRO A 70 -5.12 -17.14 -15.07
CA PRO A 70 -5.34 -15.91 -15.83
C PRO A 70 -4.32 -14.82 -15.45
N ARG A 71 -3.06 -15.02 -15.87
CA ARG A 71 -1.89 -14.19 -15.53
C ARG A 71 -2.00 -12.74 -16.00
N LEU A 72 -2.69 -12.50 -17.12
CA LEU A 72 -2.84 -11.16 -17.70
C LEU A 72 -3.66 -10.21 -16.81
N LEU A 73 -4.53 -10.75 -15.95
CA LEU A 73 -5.33 -9.97 -15.01
C LEU A 73 -4.51 -9.47 -13.81
N LEU A 74 -3.38 -10.13 -13.53
CA LEU A 74 -2.45 -9.79 -12.46
C LEU A 74 -1.38 -8.82 -12.96
N SER A 75 -1.82 -7.66 -13.45
CA SER A 75 -0.92 -6.63 -13.99
C SER A 75 -0.56 -5.56 -12.94
N ALA A 76 0.64 -5.02 -13.09
CA ALA A 76 1.10 -3.90 -12.28
C ALA A 76 0.18 -2.68 -12.46
N PRO A 77 -0.09 -1.93 -11.37
CA PRO A 77 -0.88 -0.71 -11.45
C PRO A 77 -0.21 0.34 -12.37
N PRO A 78 -0.96 1.34 -12.86
CA PRO A 78 -0.40 2.40 -13.69
C PRO A 78 0.80 3.08 -13.02
N LEU A 79 1.85 3.36 -13.78
CA LEU A 79 3.13 3.92 -13.31
C LEU A 79 2.98 5.21 -12.50
N SER A 80 1.94 5.99 -12.75
CA SER A 80 1.63 7.20 -11.99
C SER A 80 1.40 6.92 -10.51
N THR A 81 0.81 5.77 -10.17
CA THR A 81 0.41 5.43 -8.79
C THR A 81 1.59 5.26 -7.83
N PRO A 82 2.60 4.42 -8.11
CA PRO A 82 3.78 4.31 -7.24
C PRO A 82 4.59 5.62 -7.19
N VAL A 83 4.58 6.42 -8.26
CA VAL A 83 5.24 7.73 -8.29
C VAL A 83 4.55 8.72 -7.35
N PHE A 84 3.21 8.86 -7.44
CA PHE A 84 2.46 9.73 -6.53
C PHE A 84 2.55 9.26 -5.07
N LEU A 85 2.59 7.95 -4.83
CA LEU A 85 2.84 7.38 -3.50
C LEU A 85 4.23 7.78 -2.98
N GLY A 86 5.26 7.74 -3.83
CA GLY A 86 6.61 8.18 -3.49
C GLY A 86 6.68 9.67 -3.16
N ILE A 87 5.99 10.52 -3.94
CA ILE A 87 5.88 11.96 -3.68
C ILE A 87 5.17 12.21 -2.34
N ALA A 88 4.04 11.53 -2.10
CA ALA A 88 3.31 11.64 -0.84
C ALA A 88 4.16 11.23 0.37
N LEU A 89 4.96 10.17 0.24
CA LEU A 89 5.89 9.73 1.27
C LEU A 89 6.95 10.80 1.57
N ALA A 90 7.56 11.37 0.53
CA ALA A 90 8.55 12.44 0.67
C ALA A 90 7.97 13.68 1.37
N LEU A 91 6.77 14.12 0.95
CA LEU A 91 6.05 15.20 1.60
C LEU A 91 5.73 14.88 3.07
N SER A 92 5.35 13.64 3.37
CA SER A 92 5.05 13.20 4.72
C SER A 92 6.27 13.16 5.63
N ILE A 93 7.45 12.79 5.10
CA ILE A 93 8.72 12.83 5.83
C ILE A 93 9.08 14.28 6.17
N ILE A 94 8.99 15.18 5.18
CA ILE A 94 9.27 16.61 5.39
C ILE A 94 8.28 17.20 6.41
N PHE A 95 6.99 16.86 6.31
CA PHE A 95 5.99 17.27 7.27
C PHE A 95 6.31 16.74 8.68
N PHE A 96 6.65 15.45 8.82
CA PHE A 96 6.98 14.86 10.11
C PHE A 96 8.14 15.59 10.79
N ILE A 97 9.22 15.86 10.04
CA ILE A 97 10.38 16.61 10.54
C ILE A 97 9.95 18.02 10.95
N THR A 98 9.31 18.77 10.06
CA THR A 98 8.91 20.15 10.33
C THR A 98 7.91 20.26 11.49
N PHE A 99 6.91 19.39 11.55
CA PHE A 99 5.92 19.33 12.64
C PHE A 99 6.58 19.01 13.98
N THR A 100 7.54 18.09 13.99
CA THR A 100 8.31 17.73 15.20
C THR A 100 9.13 18.94 15.68
N LEU A 101 9.85 19.61 14.79
CA LEU A 101 10.61 20.83 15.11
C LEU A 101 9.69 21.93 15.67
N VAL A 102 8.53 22.18 15.05
CA VAL A 102 7.55 23.18 15.52
C VAL A 102 6.97 22.81 16.88
N SER A 103 6.71 21.52 17.14
CA SER A 103 6.14 21.06 18.40
C SER A 103 7.13 21.15 19.56
N PHE A 104 8.42 20.86 19.30
CA PHE A 104 9.49 20.94 20.30
C PHE A 104 10.27 22.26 20.28
N ARG A 105 9.78 23.29 19.58
CA ARG A 105 10.46 24.59 19.46
C ARG A 105 10.92 25.16 20.80
N HIS A 106 10.11 25.01 21.85
CA HIS A 106 10.40 25.51 23.20
C HIS A 106 11.67 24.91 23.83
N LYS A 107 12.21 23.82 23.29
CA LYS A 107 13.47 23.19 23.73
C LYS A 107 14.68 23.51 22.84
N MET A 108 14.50 24.20 21.72
CA MET A 108 15.55 24.35 20.69
C MET A 108 16.40 25.61 20.80
N GLY A 109 16.14 26.47 21.80
CA GLY A 109 16.82 27.75 21.99
C GLY A 109 16.11 28.92 21.31
N GLU A 110 16.52 30.14 21.64
CA GLU A 110 15.77 31.37 21.32
C GLU A 110 15.77 31.68 19.81
N LYS A 111 16.91 31.48 19.12
CA LYS A 111 17.09 31.78 17.70
C LYS A 111 16.28 30.87 16.77
N THR A 112 16.26 29.57 17.05
CA THR A 112 15.49 28.56 16.30
C THR A 112 14.00 28.69 16.60
N THR A 113 13.63 29.04 17.83
CA THR A 113 12.23 29.35 18.19
C THR A 113 11.71 30.54 17.39
N ALA A 114 12.45 31.64 17.32
CA ALA A 114 12.07 32.82 16.54
C ALA A 114 11.91 32.53 15.04
N MET A 115 12.70 31.60 14.48
CA MET A 115 12.55 31.19 13.09
C MET A 115 11.34 30.28 12.86
N LEU A 116 11.09 29.33 13.76
CA LEU A 116 9.95 28.39 13.69
C LEU A 116 8.61 29.06 14.06
N ASP A 117 8.64 30.21 14.71
CA ASP A 117 7.46 31.02 15.01
C ASP A 117 6.95 31.84 13.81
N LYS A 118 7.75 31.94 12.73
CA LYS A 118 7.31 32.64 11.53
C LYS A 118 6.04 31.99 10.95
N PRO A 119 4.98 32.77 10.67
CA PRO A 119 3.70 32.24 10.18
C PRO A 119 3.84 31.50 8.85
N ILE A 120 4.78 31.92 8.01
CA ILE A 120 5.08 31.28 6.73
C ILE A 120 5.55 29.83 6.93
N VAL A 121 6.44 29.57 7.89
CA VAL A 121 7.00 28.22 8.14
C VAL A 121 5.90 27.27 8.61
N GLN A 122 5.03 27.75 9.50
CA GLN A 122 3.90 26.97 10.01
C GLN A 122 2.84 26.72 8.92
N SER A 123 2.59 27.72 8.08
CA SER A 123 1.66 27.60 6.95
C SER A 123 2.14 26.59 5.92
N VAL A 124 3.41 26.70 5.49
CA VAL A 124 4.02 25.76 4.55
C VAL A 124 4.03 24.34 5.11
N SER A 125 4.40 24.16 6.39
CA SER A 125 4.39 22.84 7.03
C SER A 125 2.98 22.23 7.01
N ALA A 126 1.94 22.96 7.41
CA ALA A 126 0.58 22.41 7.40
C ALA A 126 0.10 22.07 5.98
N TRP A 127 0.38 22.92 5.00
CA TRP A 127 0.04 22.64 3.60
C TRP A 127 0.78 21.42 3.06
N LEU A 128 2.08 21.25 3.36
CA LEU A 128 2.82 20.05 3.01
C LEU A 128 2.19 18.79 3.64
N GLY A 129 1.77 18.89 4.90
CA GLY A 129 1.05 17.82 5.59
C GLY A 129 -0.27 17.45 4.91
N VAL A 130 -1.10 18.45 4.58
CA VAL A 130 -2.39 18.26 3.90
C VAL A 130 -2.22 17.69 2.49
N PHE A 131 -1.34 18.27 1.67
CA PHE A 131 -1.10 17.78 0.32
C PHE A 131 -0.50 16.37 0.34
N GLY A 132 0.49 16.11 1.20
CA GLY A 132 1.06 14.77 1.36
C GLY A 132 0.02 13.75 1.79
N PHE A 133 -0.84 14.11 2.75
CA PHE A 133 -1.93 13.26 3.22
C PHE A 133 -2.95 12.95 2.10
N LEU A 134 -3.43 13.98 1.39
CA LEU A 134 -4.44 13.82 0.35
C LEU A 134 -3.92 13.06 -0.87
N VAL A 135 -2.74 13.43 -1.38
CA VAL A 135 -2.13 12.71 -2.51
C VAL A 135 -1.89 11.26 -2.14
N GLY A 136 -1.38 11.01 -0.93
CA GLY A 136 -1.08 9.68 -0.44
C GLY A 136 -2.31 8.79 -0.28
N ILE A 137 -3.37 9.30 0.38
CA ILE A 137 -4.59 8.51 0.60
C ILE A 137 -5.34 8.24 -0.71
N VAL A 138 -5.39 9.22 -1.63
CA VAL A 138 -6.02 9.04 -2.95
C VAL A 138 -5.26 8.03 -3.79
N SER A 139 -3.92 8.12 -3.86
CA SER A 139 -3.09 7.14 -4.57
C SER A 139 -3.32 5.73 -4.02
N PHE A 140 -3.45 5.63 -2.69
CA PHE A 140 -3.69 4.35 -2.04
C PHE A 140 -5.08 3.77 -2.31
N LEU A 141 -6.11 4.60 -2.33
CA LEU A 141 -7.47 4.18 -2.70
C LEU A 141 -7.52 3.67 -4.14
N ILE A 142 -6.81 4.32 -5.07
CA ILE A 142 -6.67 3.84 -6.45
C ILE A 142 -6.02 2.46 -6.48
N LEU A 143 -4.93 2.24 -5.73
CA LEU A 143 -4.33 0.90 -5.61
C LEU A 143 -5.32 -0.12 -5.05
N ARG A 144 -6.11 0.25 -4.04
CA ARG A 144 -7.10 -0.66 -3.41
C ARG A 144 -8.20 -1.07 -4.39
N MET A 145 -8.67 -0.14 -5.21
CA MET A 145 -9.66 -0.41 -6.25
C MET A 145 -9.05 -1.28 -7.35
N TRP A 146 -7.82 -0.96 -7.80
CA TRP A 146 -7.13 -1.70 -8.84
C TRP A 146 -6.89 -3.17 -8.45
N PHE A 147 -6.27 -3.41 -7.30
CA PHE A 147 -6.02 -4.77 -6.81
C PHE A 147 -7.30 -5.49 -6.38
N GLY A 148 -8.31 -4.77 -5.89
CA GLY A 148 -9.63 -5.34 -5.62
C GLY A 148 -10.25 -5.90 -6.89
N LYS A 149 -10.32 -5.07 -7.94
CA LYS A 149 -10.83 -5.49 -9.23
C LYS A 149 -10.02 -6.62 -9.85
N ALA A 150 -8.69 -6.55 -9.78
CA ALA A 150 -7.83 -7.62 -10.30
C ALA A 150 -8.07 -8.97 -9.59
N ALA A 151 -8.30 -8.96 -8.27
CA ALA A 151 -8.64 -10.17 -7.52
C ALA A 151 -10.04 -10.70 -7.89
N ASP A 152 -11.03 -9.82 -8.02
CA ASP A 152 -12.39 -10.20 -8.41
C ASP A 152 -12.42 -10.77 -9.83
N ASP A 153 -11.80 -10.09 -10.80
CA ASP A 153 -11.73 -10.53 -12.20
C ASP A 153 -10.95 -11.86 -12.31
N PHE A 154 -9.86 -12.04 -11.54
CA PHE A 154 -9.11 -13.30 -11.48
C PHE A 154 -9.97 -14.46 -10.97
N ASN A 155 -10.68 -14.26 -9.86
CA ASN A 155 -11.54 -15.28 -9.26
C ASN A 155 -12.73 -15.61 -10.17
N GLN A 156 -13.35 -14.61 -10.80
CA GLN A 156 -14.43 -14.82 -11.75
C GLN A 156 -13.98 -15.64 -12.97
N SER A 157 -12.79 -15.38 -13.51
CA SER A 157 -12.24 -16.18 -14.61
C SER A 157 -12.11 -17.66 -14.24
N ILE A 158 -11.64 -17.97 -13.03
CA ILE A 158 -11.55 -19.36 -12.55
C ILE A 158 -12.94 -19.99 -12.38
N VAL A 159 -13.90 -19.25 -11.84
CA VAL A 159 -15.28 -19.72 -11.68
C VAL A 159 -15.92 -20.03 -13.03
N LEU A 160 -15.65 -19.21 -14.07
CA LEU A 160 -16.15 -19.44 -15.43
C LEU A 160 -15.57 -20.70 -16.08
N GLU A 161 -14.37 -21.13 -15.69
CA GLU A 161 -13.75 -22.38 -16.15
C GLU A 161 -14.32 -23.62 -15.42
N GLY A 162 -15.05 -23.44 -14.32
CA GLY A 162 -15.67 -24.51 -13.56
C GLY A 162 -14.64 -25.53 -13.07
N SER A 163 -14.94 -26.83 -13.21
CA SER A 163 -14.06 -27.93 -12.76
C SER A 163 -12.72 -28.02 -13.49
N ALA A 164 -12.56 -27.34 -14.62
CA ALA A 164 -11.30 -27.27 -15.36
C ALA A 164 -10.38 -26.14 -14.87
N GLY A 165 -10.89 -25.24 -14.02
CA GLY A 165 -10.16 -24.10 -13.50
C GLY A 165 -9.07 -24.49 -12.51
N PRO A 166 -7.97 -23.70 -12.41
CA PRO A 166 -6.93 -23.95 -11.42
C PRO A 166 -7.45 -23.75 -9.99
N GLN A 167 -6.95 -24.56 -9.06
CA GLN A 167 -7.27 -24.46 -7.63
C GLN A 167 -6.53 -23.29 -6.96
N LEU A 168 -6.89 -22.07 -7.34
CA LEU A 168 -6.29 -20.83 -6.86
C LEU A 168 -7.38 -19.85 -6.44
N ILE A 169 -7.05 -18.99 -5.50
CA ILE A 169 -7.86 -17.82 -5.14
C ILE A 169 -6.96 -16.59 -5.04
N ALA A 170 -7.39 -15.50 -5.64
CA ALA A 170 -6.81 -14.18 -5.42
C ALA A 170 -7.58 -13.47 -4.30
N ALA A 171 -6.85 -12.86 -3.37
CA ALA A 171 -7.42 -12.08 -2.29
C ALA A 171 -6.62 -10.79 -2.10
N VAL A 172 -7.32 -9.74 -1.68
CA VAL A 172 -6.69 -8.49 -1.26
C VAL A 172 -5.99 -8.73 0.08
N GLY A 173 -4.71 -8.37 0.15
CA GLY A 173 -3.88 -8.62 1.33
C GLY A 173 -4.01 -7.56 2.41
N ASN A 174 -3.44 -7.86 3.58
CA ASN A 174 -3.49 -7.05 4.79
C ASN A 174 -2.68 -5.73 4.73
N ALA A 175 -1.88 -5.51 3.70
CA ALA A 175 -1.14 -4.26 3.52
C ALA A 175 -2.08 -3.05 3.46
N PHE A 176 -3.30 -3.24 2.91
CA PHE A 176 -4.34 -2.23 2.91
C PHE A 176 -4.77 -1.78 4.30
N THR A 177 -4.97 -2.73 5.21
CA THR A 177 -5.30 -2.45 6.60
C THR A 177 -4.15 -1.73 7.30
N MET A 178 -2.90 -2.16 7.08
CA MET A 178 -1.73 -1.53 7.71
C MET A 178 -1.58 -0.06 7.31
N VAL A 179 -1.72 0.26 6.03
CA VAL A 179 -1.63 1.65 5.56
C VAL A 179 -2.82 2.47 6.07
N TRP A 180 -4.03 1.92 6.13
CA TRP A 180 -5.18 2.63 6.67
C TRP A 180 -4.98 3.03 8.14
N VAL A 181 -4.45 2.11 8.95
CA VAL A 181 -4.08 2.38 10.34
C VAL A 181 -2.99 3.47 10.40
N ALA A 182 -1.95 3.38 9.57
CA ALA A 182 -0.89 4.38 9.53
C ALA A 182 -1.43 5.79 9.17
N TYR A 183 -2.30 5.90 8.18
CA TYR A 183 -2.93 7.17 7.80
C TYR A 183 -3.85 7.72 8.88
N THR A 184 -4.52 6.86 9.65
CA THR A 184 -5.35 7.28 10.78
C THR A 184 -4.52 8.00 11.85
N PHE A 185 -3.35 7.44 12.20
CA PHE A 185 -2.42 8.09 13.14
C PHE A 185 -1.77 9.33 12.54
N TYR A 186 -1.42 9.29 11.26
CA TYR A 186 -0.83 10.43 10.55
C TYR A 186 -1.80 11.60 10.38
N GLY A 187 -3.11 11.35 10.30
CA GLY A 187 -4.14 12.38 10.21
C GLY A 187 -4.19 13.30 11.44
N VAL A 188 -3.88 12.79 12.63
CA VAL A 188 -3.92 13.56 13.89
C VAL A 188 -3.00 14.79 13.85
N PRO A 189 -1.68 14.67 13.59
CA PRO A 189 -0.80 15.84 13.49
C PRO A 189 -1.16 16.78 12.34
N VAL A 190 -1.70 16.26 11.22
CA VAL A 190 -2.18 17.09 10.10
C VAL A 190 -3.32 17.98 10.55
N VAL A 191 -4.34 17.43 11.21
CA VAL A 191 -5.48 18.20 11.75
C VAL A 191 -5.01 19.24 12.79
N ILE A 192 -4.11 18.85 13.69
CA ILE A 192 -3.54 19.78 14.69
C ILE A 192 -2.82 20.94 14.01
N SER A 193 -2.04 20.68 12.95
CA SER A 193 -1.30 21.71 12.21
C SER A 193 -2.26 22.71 11.55
N MET A 194 -3.37 22.23 10.99
CA MET A 194 -4.41 23.07 10.38
C MET A 194 -5.20 23.88 11.42
N ALA A 195 -5.55 23.28 12.55
CA ALA A 195 -6.24 23.97 13.63
C ALA A 195 -5.41 25.15 14.17
N LYS A 196 -4.09 24.96 14.33
CA LYS A 196 -3.17 26.02 14.74
C LYS A 196 -3.12 27.19 13.76
N LEU A 197 -3.23 26.93 12.45
CA LEU A 197 -3.28 28.00 11.45
C LEU A 197 -4.58 28.81 11.53
N ASN A 198 -5.73 28.14 11.66
CA ASN A 198 -7.02 28.82 11.78
C ASN A 198 -7.08 29.72 13.01
N VAL A 199 -6.63 29.24 14.18
CA VAL A 199 -6.62 30.04 15.41
C VAL A 199 -5.69 31.25 15.32
N LYS A 200 -4.57 31.15 14.59
CA LYS A 200 -3.66 32.28 14.35
C LYS A 200 -4.19 33.28 13.31
N ALA A 201 -5.00 32.83 12.36
CA ALA A 201 -5.61 33.71 11.36
C ALA A 201 -6.80 34.52 11.93
N SER A 202 -7.44 34.03 13.00
CA SER A 202 -8.55 34.72 13.68
C SER A 202 -8.12 35.69 14.80
N LYS A 203 -6.80 35.92 14.98
CA LYS A 203 -6.24 36.92 15.90
C LYS A 203 -5.46 37.95 15.10
#